data_AF-A0A971NYS9-F1
#
_entry.id   AF-A0A971NYS9-F1
#
_cell.length_a   1.000
_cell.length_b   1.000
_cell.length_c   1.000
_cell.angle_alpha   90.00
_cell.angle_beta   90.00
_cell.angle_gamma   90.00
#
_symmetry.space_group_name_H-M   'P 1'
#
loop_
_entity.id
_entity.type
_entity.pdbx_description
1 polymer ?
#
loop_
_entity_poly.entity_id
_entity_poly.type
_entity_poly.pdbx_seq_one_letter_code
_entity_poly.pdbx_strand_id
1 'polypeptide(L)'
;MANEKPTKPTADSEAARLKKEEQARASRRRVRQLIGLALAVLIVVGAVSIVMNGVNLVQNLMQGEDEAEKYRSEFESMVWFDLLPFESVTTVDENTLKQVAIWSVLNQLGDSVTRSDYGEPMVSAADVDRYGAEVFGPDFRFREHASFVDTAYDLRYTYDPDTQMYTAPSTGLTPNYLPSVVEITRESGGVKRVVMGYVSTCTSDDQIVMTPDFDHPAKYMDYMLRRDGGDYYLYAVQPNTTHVPEPAVVEPALPVTPDDSDSSLPVVTSRPDSALLPDSSAEADSSTDTDGSDASGSDDGDGSGSAEDDSADSGSVAEP
;
A
#
# COMPACT_ATOMS: atom_id res chain seq x y z
N MET A 1 41.05 -69.15 78.39
CA MET A 1 39.98 -68.17 78.67
C MET A 1 40.64 -66.90 79.19
N ALA A 2 40.74 -65.86 78.36
CA ALA A 2 41.08 -64.51 78.81
C ALA A 2 39.80 -63.68 78.77
N ASN A 3 39.47 -63.00 79.87
CA ASN A 3 38.20 -62.28 80.01
C ASN A 3 38.42 -60.79 79.72
N GLU A 4 38.19 -60.35 78.48
CA GLU A 4 38.21 -58.93 78.13
C GLU A 4 37.08 -58.18 78.85
N LYS A 5 37.45 -57.30 79.79
CA LYS A 5 36.51 -56.32 80.34
C LYS A 5 36.28 -55.20 79.31
N PRO A 6 35.03 -54.80 79.04
CA PRO A 6 34.76 -53.72 78.10
C PRO A 6 35.22 -52.38 78.70
N THR A 7 36.14 -51.70 78.01
CA THR A 7 36.53 -50.32 78.33
C THR A 7 35.37 -49.38 78.04
N LYS A 8 34.81 -48.74 79.07
CA LYS A 8 33.80 -47.68 78.89
C LYS A 8 34.38 -46.49 78.12
N PRO A 9 33.60 -45.84 77.24
CA PRO A 9 34.05 -44.63 76.56
C PRO A 9 34.28 -43.49 77.57
N THR A 10 35.30 -42.66 77.33
CA THR A 10 35.60 -41.49 78.16
C THR A 10 34.66 -40.33 77.84
N ALA A 11 34.31 -39.53 78.84
CA ALA A 11 33.34 -38.43 78.72
C ALA A 11 33.69 -37.40 77.63
N ASP A 12 34.98 -37.13 77.40
CA ASP A 12 35.43 -36.25 76.31
C ASP A 12 35.06 -36.78 74.91
N SER A 13 35.00 -38.10 74.73
CA SER A 13 34.60 -38.72 73.46
C SER A 13 33.09 -38.58 73.19
N GLU A 14 32.26 -38.61 74.22
CA GLU A 14 30.83 -38.31 74.12
C GLU A 14 30.60 -36.80 73.91
N ALA A 15 31.28 -35.94 74.67
CA ALA A 15 31.18 -34.49 74.51
C ALA A 15 31.59 -34.03 73.10
N ALA A 16 32.65 -34.61 72.53
CA ALA A 16 33.07 -34.36 71.15
C ALA A 16 32.04 -34.86 70.12
N ARG A 17 31.44 -36.05 70.33
CA ARG A 17 30.38 -36.58 69.45
C ARG A 17 29.11 -35.73 69.52
N LEU A 18 28.69 -35.32 70.72
CA LEU A 18 27.52 -34.45 70.93
C LEU A 18 27.69 -33.09 70.25
N LYS A 19 28.85 -32.42 70.42
CA LYS A 19 29.17 -31.17 69.69
C LYS A 19 29.10 -31.35 68.18
N LYS A 20 29.61 -32.47 67.67
CA LYS A 20 29.63 -32.80 66.23
C LYS A 20 28.23 -33.13 65.71
N GLU A 21 27.38 -33.81 66.49
CA GLU A 21 25.97 -34.03 66.17
C GLU A 21 25.14 -32.75 66.19
N GLU A 22 25.39 -31.85 67.14
CA GLU A 22 24.69 -30.57 67.24
C GLU A 22 25.05 -29.65 66.08
N GLN A 23 26.34 -29.57 65.71
CA GLN A 23 26.78 -28.94 64.46
C GLN A 23 26.21 -29.63 63.21
N ALA A 24 26.07 -30.96 63.20
CA ALA A 24 25.44 -31.70 62.10
C ALA A 24 23.91 -31.51 62.02
N ARG A 25 23.23 -31.13 63.12
CA ARG A 25 21.81 -30.75 63.14
C ARG A 25 21.61 -29.29 62.72
N ALA A 26 22.49 -28.38 63.16
CA ALA A 26 22.47 -26.97 62.78
C ALA A 26 22.80 -26.76 61.29
N SER A 27 23.83 -27.43 60.77
CA SER A 27 24.21 -27.38 59.35
C SER A 27 23.08 -27.87 58.43
N ARG A 28 22.40 -28.97 58.78
CA ARG A 28 21.23 -29.47 58.02
C ARG A 28 20.07 -28.48 57.92
N ARG A 29 19.91 -27.56 58.88
CA ARG A 29 18.94 -26.45 58.80
C ARG A 29 19.42 -25.34 57.85
N ARG A 30 20.69 -24.94 57.97
CA ARG A 30 21.31 -23.91 57.09
C ARG A 30 21.36 -24.36 55.62
N VAL A 31 21.68 -25.63 55.36
CA VAL A 31 21.68 -26.21 54.00
C VAL A 31 20.29 -26.13 53.36
N ARG A 32 19.21 -26.41 54.11
CA ARG A 32 17.83 -26.25 53.59
C ARG A 32 17.48 -24.79 53.28
N GLN A 33 17.95 -23.85 54.09
CA GLN A 33 17.77 -22.41 53.85
C GLN A 33 18.53 -21.95 52.60
N LEU A 34 19.77 -22.43 52.40
CA LEU A 34 20.56 -22.15 51.19
C LEU A 34 19.95 -22.77 49.94
N ILE A 35 19.41 -23.99 50.01
CA ILE A 35 18.68 -24.63 48.90
C ILE A 35 17.40 -23.84 48.56
N GLY A 36 16.62 -23.44 49.57
CA GLY A 36 15.42 -22.61 49.37
C GLY A 36 15.73 -21.24 48.77
N LEU A 37 16.83 -20.60 49.20
CA LEU A 37 17.29 -19.33 48.63
C LEU A 37 17.81 -19.51 47.20
N ALA A 38 18.56 -20.58 46.91
CA ALA A 38 19.00 -20.89 45.55
C ALA A 38 17.81 -21.14 44.60
N LEU A 39 16.78 -21.85 45.07
CA LEU A 39 15.54 -22.05 44.31
C LEU A 39 14.80 -20.73 44.08
N ALA A 40 14.70 -19.87 45.09
CA ALA A 40 14.07 -18.55 44.95
C ALA A 40 14.83 -17.66 43.93
N VAL A 41 16.16 -17.65 43.98
CA VAL A 41 16.99 -16.95 42.99
C VAL A 41 16.79 -17.53 41.59
N LEU A 42 16.75 -18.86 41.44
CA LEU A 42 16.50 -19.52 40.15
C LEU A 42 15.13 -19.13 39.57
N ILE A 43 14.08 -19.07 40.41
CA ILE A 43 12.73 -18.63 40.01
C ILE A 43 12.76 -17.16 39.54
N VAL A 44 13.45 -16.27 40.27
CA VAL A 44 13.57 -14.86 39.88
C VAL A 44 14.34 -14.70 38.56
N VAL A 45 15.46 -15.40 38.37
CA VAL A 45 16.23 -15.36 37.12
C VAL A 45 15.42 -15.93 35.95
N GLY A 46 14.69 -17.03 36.17
CA GLY A 46 13.79 -17.61 35.18
C GLY A 46 12.66 -16.67 34.79
N ALA A 47 12.00 -16.03 35.76
CA ALA A 47 10.94 -15.05 35.51
C ALA A 47 11.47 -13.83 34.72
N VAL A 48 12.64 -13.30 35.10
CA VAL A 48 13.29 -12.20 34.37
C VAL A 48 13.63 -12.60 32.93
N SER A 49 14.16 -13.80 32.71
CA SER A 49 14.47 -14.30 31.36
C SER A 49 13.22 -14.49 30.51
N ILE A 50 12.11 -15.01 31.08
CA ILE A 50 10.83 -15.15 30.37
C ILE A 50 10.29 -13.78 29.96
N VAL A 51 10.33 -12.79 30.84
CA VAL A 51 9.86 -11.42 30.52
C VAL A 51 10.75 -10.77 29.46
N MET A 52 12.08 -10.83 29.59
CA MET A 52 12.99 -10.24 28.62
C MET A 52 12.87 -10.88 27.23
N ASN A 53 12.87 -12.22 27.15
CA ASN A 53 12.74 -12.92 25.88
C ASN A 53 11.33 -12.75 25.28
N GLY A 54 10.28 -12.72 26.11
CA GLY A 54 8.91 -12.50 25.66
C GLY A 54 8.69 -11.11 25.07
N VAL A 55 9.21 -10.06 25.72
CA VAL A 55 9.16 -8.69 25.19
C VAL A 55 9.95 -8.58 23.89
N ASN A 56 11.15 -9.17 23.80
CA ASN A 56 11.94 -9.16 22.57
C ASN A 56 11.23 -9.90 21.41
N LEU A 57 10.52 -11.01 21.69
CA LEU A 57 9.76 -11.73 20.65
C LEU A 57 8.59 -10.88 20.13
N VAL A 58 7.81 -10.27 21.03
CA VAL A 58 6.69 -9.38 20.64
C VAL A 58 7.20 -8.16 19.86
N GLN A 59 8.31 -7.55 20.31
CA GLN A 59 8.93 -6.42 19.61
C GLN A 59 9.43 -6.80 18.22
N ASN A 60 10.04 -7.98 18.05
CA ASN A 60 10.51 -8.43 16.74
C ASN A 60 9.36 -8.71 15.77
N LEU A 61 8.23 -9.24 16.27
CA LEU A 61 7.03 -9.47 15.44
C LEU A 61 6.40 -8.14 15.00
N MET A 62 6.16 -7.22 15.94
CA MET A 62 5.60 -5.91 15.61
C MET A 62 6.53 -5.07 14.72
N GLN A 63 7.84 -5.07 14.97
CA GLN A 63 8.80 -4.41 14.08
C GLN A 63 8.85 -5.05 12.69
N GLY A 64 8.57 -6.35 12.57
CA GLY A 64 8.45 -7.03 11.28
C GLY A 64 7.21 -6.57 10.51
N GLU A 65 6.07 -6.43 11.18
CA GLU A 65 4.82 -5.90 10.62
C GLU A 65 4.95 -4.42 10.23
N ASP A 66 5.51 -3.58 11.12
CA ASP A 66 5.77 -2.15 10.86
C ASP A 66 6.74 -1.95 9.68
N GLU A 67 7.81 -2.75 9.61
CA GLU A 67 8.78 -2.68 8.50
C GLU A 67 8.20 -3.21 7.19
N ALA A 68 7.36 -4.25 7.25
CA ALA A 68 6.65 -4.77 6.09
C ALA A 68 5.67 -3.73 5.52
N GLU A 69 4.81 -3.10 6.33
CA GLU A 69 3.87 -2.10 5.81
C GLU A 69 4.61 -0.87 5.27
N LYS A 70 5.73 -0.46 5.90
CA LYS A 70 6.59 0.60 5.33
C LYS A 70 7.00 0.26 3.89
N TYR A 71 7.58 -0.92 3.66
CA TYR A 71 8.03 -1.30 2.32
C TYR A 71 6.87 -1.60 1.36
N ARG A 72 5.73 -2.09 1.86
CA ARG A 72 4.51 -2.28 1.08
C ARG A 72 4.03 -0.96 0.47
N SER A 73 4.02 0.11 1.28
CA SER A 73 3.65 1.46 0.84
C SER A 73 4.74 2.12 -0.02
N GLU A 74 6.01 2.03 0.36
CA GLU A 74 7.15 2.64 -0.36
C GLU A 74 7.26 2.12 -1.81
N PHE A 75 6.96 0.83 -2.03
CA PHE A 75 7.02 0.17 -3.34
C PHE A 75 5.65 -0.05 -4.00
N GLU A 76 4.55 0.46 -3.44
CA GLU A 76 3.20 0.24 -3.98
C GLU A 76 3.06 0.66 -5.45
N SER A 77 3.53 1.87 -5.77
CA SER A 77 3.50 2.38 -7.14
C SER A 77 4.43 1.61 -8.09
N MET A 78 5.52 1.01 -7.60
CA MET A 78 6.39 0.14 -8.42
C MET A 78 5.73 -1.18 -8.78
N VAL A 79 4.91 -1.73 -7.87
CA VAL A 79 4.11 -2.94 -8.11
C VAL A 79 2.92 -2.64 -9.03
N TRP A 80 2.25 -1.49 -8.84
CA TRP A 80 1.15 -1.04 -9.70
C TRP A 80 1.58 -0.97 -11.17
N PHE A 81 2.64 -0.22 -11.50
CA PHE A 81 3.13 -0.06 -12.88
C PHE A 81 3.98 -1.23 -13.39
N ASP A 82 4.00 -2.34 -12.65
CA ASP A 82 4.82 -3.54 -12.89
C ASP A 82 6.26 -3.24 -13.35
N LEU A 83 7.00 -2.49 -12.52
CA LEU A 83 8.33 -1.99 -12.85
C LEU A 83 9.27 -3.15 -13.25
N LEU A 84 9.82 -3.05 -14.48
CA LEU A 84 10.69 -4.09 -15.04
C LEU A 84 11.96 -4.28 -14.18
N PRO A 85 12.50 -5.51 -14.07
CA PRO A 85 13.75 -5.77 -13.36
C PRO A 85 14.94 -4.95 -13.87
N PHE A 86 15.78 -4.48 -12.94
CA PHE A 86 16.99 -3.70 -13.22
C PHE A 86 18.09 -4.00 -12.20
N GLU A 87 19.36 -3.92 -12.63
CA GLU A 87 20.53 -4.04 -11.73
C GLU A 87 21.02 -2.70 -11.17
N SER A 88 20.58 -1.59 -11.78
CA SER A 88 20.85 -0.23 -11.32
C SER A 88 19.69 0.70 -11.68
N VAL A 89 19.26 1.56 -10.76
CA VAL A 89 18.28 2.61 -11.01
C VAL A 89 18.68 3.48 -12.22
N THR A 90 19.99 3.64 -12.48
CA THR A 90 20.52 4.44 -13.59
C THR A 90 20.27 3.87 -15.00
N THR A 91 19.83 2.60 -15.11
CA THR A 91 19.48 1.95 -16.38
C THR A 91 17.97 1.94 -16.67
N VAL A 92 17.14 2.35 -15.70
CA VAL A 92 15.68 2.46 -15.85
C VAL A 92 15.35 3.73 -16.63
N ASP A 93 14.26 3.73 -17.39
CA ASP A 93 13.78 4.98 -18.00
C ASP A 93 13.35 5.97 -16.91
N GLU A 94 13.81 7.21 -17.07
CA GLU A 94 13.64 8.25 -16.07
C GLU A 94 12.17 8.70 -15.99
N ASN A 95 11.41 8.55 -17.07
CA ASN A 95 9.97 8.85 -17.07
C ASN A 95 9.18 7.79 -16.30
N THR A 96 9.55 6.51 -16.38
CA THR A 96 8.95 5.45 -15.53
C THR A 96 9.25 5.70 -14.05
N LEU A 97 10.49 6.11 -13.71
CA LEU A 97 10.83 6.49 -12.33
C LEU A 97 10.05 7.74 -11.87
N LYS A 98 9.86 8.75 -12.73
CA LYS A 98 9.01 9.92 -12.46
C LYS A 98 7.54 9.53 -12.26
N GLN A 99 7.00 8.63 -13.08
CA GLN A 99 5.63 8.10 -12.94
C GLN A 99 5.42 7.43 -11.58
N VAL A 100 6.31 6.50 -11.20
CA VAL A 100 6.29 5.86 -9.88
C VAL A 100 6.36 6.89 -8.75
N ALA A 101 7.28 7.85 -8.85
CA ALA A 101 7.47 8.88 -7.83
C ALA A 101 6.25 9.79 -7.66
N ILE A 102 5.67 10.27 -8.78
CA ILE A 102 4.45 11.08 -8.78
C ILE A 102 3.32 10.32 -8.09
N TRP A 103 3.04 9.07 -8.49
CA TRP A 103 1.96 8.29 -7.89
C TRP A 103 2.21 7.92 -6.43
N SER A 104 3.44 7.64 -6.01
CA SER A 104 3.73 7.36 -4.60
C SER A 104 3.52 8.60 -3.73
N VAL A 105 3.97 9.78 -4.19
CA VAL A 105 3.69 11.05 -3.50
C VAL A 105 2.18 11.35 -3.46
N LEU A 106 1.43 11.06 -4.53
CA LEU A 106 -0.03 11.19 -4.54
C LEU A 106 -0.70 10.29 -3.49
N ASN A 107 -0.29 9.02 -3.39
CA ASN A 107 -0.81 8.09 -2.38
C ASN A 107 -0.48 8.56 -0.96
N GLN A 108 0.72 9.11 -0.73
CA GLN A 108 1.13 9.67 0.58
C GLN A 108 0.35 10.94 0.97
N LEU A 109 0.00 11.80 -0.01
CA LEU A 109 -0.78 13.01 0.24
C LEU A 109 -2.27 12.72 0.48
N GLY A 110 -2.82 11.71 -0.21
CA GLY A 110 -4.23 11.34 -0.11
C GLY A 110 -5.17 12.53 -0.34
N ASP A 111 -6.08 12.79 0.61
CA ASP A 111 -7.04 13.89 0.54
C ASP A 111 -6.40 15.29 0.57
N SER A 112 -5.14 15.42 1.00
CA SER A 112 -4.42 16.71 1.04
C SER A 112 -3.80 17.12 -0.30
N VAL A 113 -3.96 16.31 -1.35
CA VAL A 113 -3.46 16.58 -2.70
C VAL A 113 -4.00 17.90 -3.26
N THR A 114 -3.11 18.75 -3.76
CA THR A 114 -3.48 19.96 -4.49
C THR A 114 -4.03 19.55 -5.86
N ARG A 115 -5.08 20.23 -6.34
CA ARG A 115 -5.71 19.92 -7.64
C ARG A 115 -5.70 21.13 -8.57
N SER A 116 -5.66 20.87 -9.87
CA SER A 116 -5.81 21.88 -10.92
C SER A 116 -7.24 22.45 -10.96
N ASP A 117 -7.45 23.51 -11.74
CA ASP A 117 -8.79 24.07 -12.01
C ASP A 117 -9.75 23.02 -12.64
N TYR A 118 -9.21 21.96 -13.25
CA TYR A 118 -9.96 20.85 -13.83
C TYR A 118 -10.12 19.65 -12.87
N GLY A 119 -9.65 19.77 -11.63
CA GLY A 119 -9.74 18.73 -10.60
C GLY A 119 -8.66 17.64 -10.68
N GLU A 120 -7.68 17.79 -11.57
CA GLU A 120 -6.58 16.82 -11.74
C GLU A 120 -5.56 16.95 -10.60
N PRO A 121 -5.03 15.84 -10.06
CA PRO A 121 -4.08 15.87 -8.96
C PRO A 121 -2.72 16.46 -9.39
N MET A 122 -2.14 17.31 -8.54
CA MET A 122 -0.88 18.01 -8.78
C MET A 122 0.17 17.68 -7.71
N VAL A 123 1.43 17.54 -8.13
CA VAL A 123 2.59 17.24 -7.27
C VAL A 123 3.75 18.17 -7.60
N SER A 124 4.48 18.67 -6.60
CA SER A 124 5.67 19.51 -6.88
C SER A 124 6.86 18.67 -7.33
N ALA A 125 7.69 19.21 -8.23
CA ALA A 125 8.97 18.59 -8.59
C ALA A 125 9.86 18.33 -7.35
N ALA A 126 9.79 19.19 -6.33
CA ALA A 126 10.54 19.04 -5.09
C ALA A 126 10.06 17.87 -4.20
N ASP A 127 8.78 17.45 -4.30
CA ASP A 127 8.29 16.24 -3.65
C ASP A 127 8.70 14.99 -4.44
N VAL A 128 8.67 15.07 -5.78
CA VAL A 128 9.14 14.01 -6.69
C VAL A 128 10.63 13.72 -6.47
N ASP A 129 11.48 14.76 -6.44
CA ASP A 129 12.91 14.64 -6.12
C ASP A 129 13.14 14.08 -4.71
N ARG A 130 12.31 14.48 -3.72
CA ARG A 130 12.41 13.97 -2.35
C ARG A 130 12.15 12.47 -2.29
N TYR A 131 11.06 12.00 -2.92
CA TYR A 131 10.79 10.57 -3.04
C TYR A 131 11.95 9.83 -3.72
N GLY A 132 12.46 10.39 -4.82
CA GLY A 132 13.63 9.83 -5.52
C GLY A 132 14.86 9.70 -4.60
N ALA A 133 15.13 10.70 -3.77
CA ALA A 133 16.23 10.67 -2.81
C ALA A 133 15.99 9.72 -1.61
N GLU A 134 14.75 9.61 -1.14
CA GLU A 134 14.34 8.74 -0.04
C GLU A 134 14.42 7.25 -0.44
N VAL A 135 14.04 6.91 -1.68
CA VAL A 135 14.00 5.52 -2.15
C VAL A 135 15.28 5.08 -2.86
N PHE A 136 15.87 5.90 -3.74
CA PHE A 136 17.02 5.51 -4.57
C PHE A 136 18.38 6.00 -4.04
N GLY A 137 18.39 6.89 -3.03
CA GLY A 137 19.61 7.34 -2.35
C GLY A 137 19.80 8.87 -2.37
N PRO A 138 20.56 9.42 -1.40
CA PRO A 138 20.67 10.87 -1.20
C PRO A 138 21.32 11.61 -2.38
N ASP A 139 22.06 10.91 -3.24
CA ASP A 139 22.68 11.41 -4.47
C ASP A 139 21.79 11.29 -5.71
N PHE A 140 20.65 10.58 -5.64
CA PHE A 140 19.75 10.41 -6.78
C PHE A 140 18.96 11.70 -7.06
N ARG A 141 19.03 12.20 -8.29
CA ARG A 141 18.22 13.34 -8.77
C ARG A 141 17.67 13.01 -10.14
N PHE A 142 16.46 13.50 -10.41
CA PHE A 142 15.98 13.54 -11.79
C PHE A 142 16.82 14.54 -12.59
N ARG A 143 17.15 14.21 -13.84
CA ARG A 143 18.01 15.04 -14.70
C ARG A 143 17.22 16.21 -15.26
N GLU A 144 15.94 16.00 -15.56
CA GLU A 144 15.06 16.99 -16.16
C GLU A 144 13.61 16.78 -15.73
N HIS A 145 12.99 17.87 -15.27
CA HIS A 145 11.55 17.96 -15.12
C HIS A 145 10.94 18.57 -16.38
N ALA A 146 10.18 17.75 -17.11
CA ALA A 146 9.48 18.10 -18.33
C ALA A 146 8.20 17.26 -18.44
N SER A 147 7.26 17.71 -19.27
CA SER A 147 6.06 16.94 -19.63
C SER A 147 6.45 15.65 -20.35
N PHE A 148 5.81 14.54 -20.02
CA PHE A 148 6.08 13.24 -20.64
C PHE A 148 4.80 12.43 -20.84
N VAL A 149 4.90 11.36 -21.61
CA VAL A 149 3.84 10.37 -21.78
C VAL A 149 4.45 9.01 -21.44
N ASP A 150 3.83 8.26 -20.55
CA ASP A 150 4.19 6.87 -20.32
C ASP A 150 3.70 5.99 -21.48
N THR A 151 4.60 5.17 -22.02
CA THR A 151 4.32 4.26 -23.14
C THR A 151 3.54 3.00 -22.75
N ALA A 152 3.46 2.63 -21.47
CA ALA A 152 2.71 1.45 -21.05
C ALA A 152 1.20 1.70 -20.96
N TYR A 153 0.79 2.87 -20.45
CA TYR A 153 -0.60 3.21 -20.20
C TYR A 153 -1.12 4.46 -20.97
N ASP A 154 -0.32 5.03 -21.88
CA ASP A 154 -0.59 6.29 -22.62
C ASP A 154 -0.94 7.48 -21.69
N LEU A 155 -0.38 7.48 -20.48
CA LEU A 155 -0.65 8.48 -19.46
C LEU A 155 0.20 9.72 -19.69
N ARG A 156 -0.47 10.86 -19.92
CA ARG A 156 0.16 12.16 -20.11
C ARG A 156 0.36 12.88 -18.78
N TYR A 157 1.61 13.15 -18.45
CA TYR A 157 2.02 13.99 -17.33
C TYR A 157 2.41 15.36 -17.88
N THR A 158 1.72 16.41 -17.43
CA THR A 158 2.04 17.78 -17.82
C THR A 158 2.91 18.41 -16.74
N TYR A 159 4.02 19.03 -17.11
CA TYR A 159 4.88 19.80 -16.22
C TYR A 159 4.79 21.29 -16.54
N ASP A 160 4.51 22.10 -15.53
CA ASP A 160 4.57 23.55 -15.59
C ASP A 160 5.89 24.05 -14.97
N PRO A 161 6.80 24.65 -15.76
CA PRO A 161 8.07 25.15 -15.25
C PRO A 161 7.95 26.42 -14.39
N ASP A 162 6.87 27.19 -14.51
CA ASP A 162 6.68 28.44 -13.75
C ASP A 162 6.23 28.16 -12.31
N THR A 163 5.35 27.16 -12.12
CA THR A 163 4.94 26.68 -10.79
C THR A 163 5.78 25.51 -10.26
N GLN A 164 6.59 24.89 -11.12
CA GLN A 164 7.35 23.66 -10.87
C GLN A 164 6.48 22.45 -10.47
N MET A 165 5.24 22.40 -10.95
CA MET A 165 4.27 21.35 -10.65
C MET A 165 4.09 20.37 -11.81
N TYR A 166 3.93 19.10 -11.47
CA TYR A 166 3.35 18.08 -12.34
C TYR A 166 1.83 18.01 -12.13
N THR A 167 1.08 17.97 -13.22
CA THR A 167 -0.32 17.52 -13.23
C THR A 167 -0.35 16.08 -13.72
N ALA A 168 -0.82 15.17 -12.87
CA ALA A 168 -1.03 13.77 -13.22
C ALA A 168 -2.44 13.58 -13.79
N PRO A 169 -2.63 12.70 -14.79
CA PRO A 169 -3.93 12.54 -15.43
C PRO A 169 -4.92 11.85 -14.48
N SER A 170 -6.20 12.22 -14.57
CA SER A 170 -7.26 11.51 -13.87
C SER A 170 -7.51 10.13 -14.50
N THR A 171 -6.98 9.07 -13.91
CA THR A 171 -7.09 7.69 -14.43
C THR A 171 -8.19 6.88 -13.76
N GLY A 172 -9.03 6.22 -14.57
CA GLY A 172 -9.91 5.13 -14.11
C GLY A 172 -9.23 3.75 -14.14
N LEU A 173 -7.89 3.70 -14.15
CA LEU A 173 -7.12 2.45 -14.25
C LEU A 173 -7.14 1.69 -12.93
N THR A 174 -7.61 0.45 -12.96
CA THR A 174 -7.37 -0.52 -11.89
C THR A 174 -5.90 -0.98 -11.96
N PRO A 175 -5.13 -1.00 -10.86
CA PRO A 175 -3.78 -1.57 -10.86
C PRO A 175 -3.83 -3.05 -11.20
N ASN A 176 -2.95 -3.57 -12.07
CA ASN A 176 -2.91 -5.01 -12.38
C ASN A 176 -2.49 -5.86 -11.17
N TYR A 177 -1.64 -5.30 -10.30
CA TYR A 177 -1.08 -5.96 -9.14
C TYR A 177 -1.17 -5.07 -7.89
N LEU A 178 -1.42 -5.70 -6.74
CA LEU A 178 -1.26 -5.08 -5.42
C LEU A 178 0.01 -5.61 -4.72
N PRO A 179 0.72 -4.78 -3.94
CA PRO A 179 1.91 -5.20 -3.21
C PRO A 179 1.56 -6.05 -1.98
N SER A 180 2.27 -7.16 -1.84
CA SER A 180 2.38 -7.94 -0.59
C SER A 180 3.86 -8.08 -0.23
N VAL A 181 4.22 -7.91 1.04
CA VAL A 181 5.60 -8.17 1.51
C VAL A 181 5.66 -9.59 2.05
N VAL A 182 6.39 -10.45 1.36
CA VAL A 182 6.45 -11.90 1.63
C VAL A 182 7.55 -12.20 2.65
N GLU A 183 8.70 -11.54 2.50
CA GLU A 183 9.87 -11.81 3.32
C GLU A 183 10.81 -10.59 3.34
N ILE A 184 11.43 -10.30 4.49
CA ILE A 184 12.49 -9.29 4.61
C ILE A 184 13.74 -9.95 5.20
N THR A 185 14.78 -10.08 4.39
CA THR A 185 16.07 -10.63 4.83
C THR A 185 17.15 -9.55 4.85
N ARG A 186 18.08 -9.66 5.81
CA ARG A 186 19.23 -8.77 5.98
C ARG A 186 20.49 -9.59 5.73
N GLU A 187 21.21 -9.25 4.68
CA GLU A 187 22.40 -9.96 4.20
C GLU A 187 23.69 -9.31 4.73
N SER A 188 24.77 -10.09 4.73
CA SER A 188 26.10 -9.58 5.09
C SER A 188 26.57 -8.49 4.11
N GLY A 189 27.17 -7.41 4.63
CA GLY A 189 27.63 -6.29 3.83
C GLY A 189 26.64 -5.11 3.75
N GLY A 190 25.55 -5.15 4.52
CA GLY A 190 24.58 -4.05 4.57
C GLY A 190 23.57 -4.07 3.43
N VAL A 191 23.36 -5.22 2.80
CA VAL A 191 22.28 -5.44 1.83
C VAL A 191 21.03 -5.91 2.57
N LYS A 192 19.86 -5.44 2.15
CA LYS A 192 18.55 -5.92 2.58
C LYS A 192 17.77 -6.34 1.35
N ARG A 193 17.16 -7.51 1.37
CA ARG A 193 16.28 -8.02 0.32
C ARG A 193 14.86 -8.02 0.86
N VAL A 194 13.96 -7.32 0.17
CA VAL A 194 12.52 -7.34 0.42
C VAL A 194 11.89 -8.13 -0.73
N VAL A 195 11.26 -9.26 -0.41
CA VAL A 195 10.55 -10.08 -1.39
C VAL A 195 9.14 -9.52 -1.54
N MET A 196 8.87 -8.91 -2.69
CA MET A 196 7.56 -8.37 -3.05
C MET A 196 6.76 -9.41 -3.83
N GLY A 197 5.60 -9.79 -3.29
CA GLY A 197 4.56 -10.54 -3.98
C GLY A 197 3.63 -9.57 -4.74
N TYR A 198 3.31 -9.94 -5.98
CA TYR A 198 2.44 -9.21 -6.90
C TYR A 198 1.09 -9.94 -6.94
N VAL A 199 0.12 -9.42 -6.19
CA VAL A 199 -1.21 -10.02 -6.04
C VAL A 199 -2.11 -9.55 -7.19
N SER A 200 -2.60 -10.47 -8.03
CA SER A 200 -3.40 -10.10 -9.21
C SER A 200 -4.75 -9.50 -8.80
N THR A 201 -5.13 -8.40 -9.43
CA THR A 201 -6.46 -7.77 -9.28
C THR A 201 -7.40 -8.13 -10.42
N CYS A 202 -6.90 -8.78 -11.47
CA CYS A 202 -7.65 -9.22 -12.62
C CYS A 202 -7.51 -10.74 -12.81
N THR A 203 -8.54 -11.35 -13.40
CA THR A 203 -8.50 -12.73 -13.90
C THR A 203 -7.81 -12.79 -15.26
N SER A 204 -7.60 -13.99 -15.79
CA SER A 204 -7.11 -14.21 -17.16
C SER A 204 -8.05 -13.67 -18.27
N ASP A 205 -9.30 -13.35 -17.91
CA ASP A 205 -10.34 -12.83 -18.81
C ASP A 205 -10.62 -11.33 -18.56
N ASP A 206 -9.62 -10.61 -18.04
CA ASP A 206 -9.63 -9.18 -17.68
C ASP A 206 -10.79 -8.76 -16.74
N GLN A 207 -11.35 -9.68 -15.95
CA GLN A 207 -12.38 -9.37 -14.97
C GLN A 207 -11.76 -8.92 -13.65
N ILE A 208 -12.27 -7.83 -13.06
CA ILE A 208 -11.81 -7.32 -11.76
C ILE A 208 -12.15 -8.33 -10.65
N VAL A 209 -11.13 -8.71 -9.89
CA VAL A 209 -11.19 -9.57 -8.71
C VAL A 209 -11.55 -8.71 -7.50
N MET A 210 -12.77 -8.89 -6.98
CA MET A 210 -13.29 -8.10 -5.84
C MET A 210 -12.61 -8.45 -4.51
N THR A 211 -12.04 -9.64 -4.39
CA THR A 211 -11.31 -10.11 -3.21
C THR A 211 -9.96 -10.68 -3.67
N PRO A 212 -8.91 -9.85 -3.77
CA PRO A 212 -7.58 -10.31 -4.20
C PRO A 212 -6.99 -11.32 -3.22
N ASP A 213 -6.29 -12.33 -3.74
CA ASP A 213 -5.68 -13.39 -2.95
C ASP A 213 -4.24 -13.01 -2.55
N PHE A 214 -4.09 -12.53 -1.32
CA PHE A 214 -2.80 -12.11 -0.77
C PHE A 214 -1.91 -13.29 -0.30
N ASP A 215 -2.47 -14.49 -0.14
CA ASP A 215 -1.73 -15.69 0.24
C ASP A 215 -1.04 -16.32 -0.99
N HIS A 216 -1.62 -16.16 -2.18
CA HIS A 216 -1.08 -16.69 -3.45
C HIS A 216 -0.76 -15.60 -4.50
N PRO A 217 0.27 -14.74 -4.29
CA PRO A 217 0.78 -13.82 -5.31
C PRO A 217 1.11 -14.50 -6.65
N ALA A 218 0.75 -13.85 -7.75
CA ALA A 218 0.95 -14.36 -9.11
C ALA A 218 2.42 -14.28 -9.58
N LYS A 219 3.22 -13.42 -8.95
CA LYS A 219 4.60 -13.10 -9.33
C LYS A 219 5.37 -12.61 -8.09
N TYR A 220 6.68 -12.84 -8.06
CA TYR A 220 7.57 -12.44 -6.96
C TYR A 220 8.81 -11.71 -7.49
N MET A 221 9.21 -10.63 -6.83
CA MET A 221 10.41 -9.85 -7.15
C MET A 221 11.22 -9.54 -5.90
N ASP A 222 12.54 -9.61 -6.02
CA ASP A 222 13.49 -9.21 -5.01
C ASP A 222 13.85 -7.73 -5.18
N TYR A 223 13.41 -6.92 -4.23
CA TYR A 223 13.78 -5.53 -4.09
C TYR A 223 15.05 -5.47 -3.24
N MET A 224 16.16 -5.15 -3.91
CA MET A 224 17.50 -5.17 -3.33
C MET A 224 17.85 -3.76 -2.87
N LEU A 225 17.88 -3.56 -1.55
CA LEU A 225 18.31 -2.32 -0.93
C LEU A 225 19.75 -2.43 -0.42
N ARG A 226 20.51 -1.36 -0.56
CA ARG A 226 21.85 -1.23 0.02
C ARG A 226 21.81 -0.15 1.09
N ARG A 227 22.46 -0.44 2.21
CA ARG A 227 22.64 0.55 3.27
C ARG A 227 23.66 1.60 2.85
N ASP A 228 23.27 2.87 2.95
CA ASP A 228 24.19 3.99 2.89
C ASP A 228 23.94 4.92 4.08
N GLY A 229 25.01 5.28 4.79
CA GLY A 229 24.92 5.94 6.09
C GLY A 229 24.02 5.21 7.10
N GLY A 230 22.89 5.84 7.44
CA GLY A 230 21.89 5.33 8.37
C GLY A 230 20.94 4.30 7.74
N ASP A 231 20.50 4.60 6.52
CA ASP A 231 19.26 4.12 5.90
C ASP A 231 19.51 3.14 4.75
N TYR A 232 18.44 2.61 4.16
CA TYR A 232 18.48 1.61 3.09
C TYR A 232 17.81 2.15 1.84
N TYR A 233 18.51 2.06 0.71
CA TYR A 233 18.05 2.60 -0.58
C TYR A 233 18.00 1.49 -1.64
N LEU A 234 16.92 1.45 -2.41
CA LEU A 234 16.71 0.51 -3.50
C LEU A 234 17.72 0.77 -4.62
N TYR A 235 18.49 -0.25 -5.00
CA TYR A 235 19.46 -0.15 -6.10
C TYR A 235 19.15 -1.10 -7.26
N ALA A 236 18.45 -2.22 -7.01
CA ALA A 236 18.09 -3.22 -8.01
C ALA A 236 16.74 -3.88 -7.69
N VAL A 237 16.05 -4.33 -8.73
CA VAL A 237 14.85 -5.19 -8.67
C VAL A 237 15.10 -6.41 -9.55
N GLN A 238 14.92 -7.62 -9.02
CA GLN A 238 15.27 -8.87 -9.72
C GLN A 238 14.15 -9.91 -9.62
N PRO A 239 13.94 -10.80 -10.61
CA PRO A 239 12.98 -11.90 -10.48
C PRO A 239 13.38 -12.80 -9.31
N ASN A 240 12.47 -13.01 -8.35
CA ASN A 240 12.73 -13.97 -7.29
C ASN A 240 12.67 -15.40 -7.85
N THR A 241 13.62 -16.25 -7.46
CA THR A 241 13.74 -17.64 -7.93
C THR A 241 13.50 -18.70 -6.84
N THR A 242 13.13 -18.27 -5.64
CA THR A 242 12.98 -19.11 -4.43
C THR A 242 11.50 -19.30 -4.08
N HIS A 243 10.71 -18.24 -4.19
CA HIS A 243 9.26 -18.24 -4.13
C HIS A 243 8.72 -18.50 -5.54
N VAL A 244 7.92 -19.55 -5.69
CA VAL A 244 7.29 -19.94 -6.95
C VAL A 244 5.79 -19.73 -6.79
N PRO A 245 5.10 -19.03 -7.72
CA PRO A 245 3.65 -18.92 -7.66
C PRO A 245 3.03 -20.31 -7.70
N GLU A 246 2.17 -20.61 -6.74
CA GLU A 246 1.51 -21.91 -6.66
C GLU A 246 0.63 -22.07 -7.91
N PRO A 247 0.68 -23.22 -8.61
CA PRO A 247 -0.12 -23.41 -9.82
C PRO A 247 -1.60 -23.24 -9.46
N ALA A 248 -2.24 -22.25 -10.07
CA ALA A 248 -3.64 -21.93 -9.82
C ALA A 248 -4.48 -23.21 -9.81
N VAL A 249 -5.06 -23.53 -8.65
CA VAL A 249 -5.87 -24.73 -8.47
C VAL A 249 -7.13 -24.53 -9.29
N VAL A 250 -7.14 -25.07 -10.50
CA VAL A 250 -8.34 -25.18 -11.33
C VAL A 250 -9.25 -26.17 -10.61
N GLU A 251 -10.06 -25.65 -9.68
CA GLU A 251 -11.08 -26.44 -9.00
C GLU A 251 -12.01 -26.99 -10.09
N PRO A 252 -12.08 -28.32 -10.28
CA PRO A 252 -12.81 -28.87 -11.40
C PRO A 252 -14.30 -28.63 -11.15
N ALA A 253 -14.89 -27.76 -11.97
CA ALA A 253 -16.31 -27.43 -11.90
C ALA A 253 -17.14 -28.72 -11.82
N LEU A 254 -17.82 -28.91 -10.68
CA LEU A 254 -18.61 -30.10 -10.42
C LEU A 254 -19.66 -30.25 -11.54
N PRO A 255 -19.78 -31.43 -12.18
CA PRO A 255 -20.70 -31.60 -13.29
C PRO A 255 -22.14 -31.47 -12.77
N VAL A 256 -22.79 -30.37 -13.14
CA VAL A 256 -24.21 -30.16 -12.87
C VAL A 256 -24.99 -31.25 -13.61
N THR A 257 -25.54 -32.20 -12.86
CA THR A 257 -26.42 -33.23 -13.40
C THR A 257 -27.73 -32.58 -13.85
N PRO A 258 -28.20 -32.77 -15.09
CA PRO A 258 -29.53 -32.33 -15.48
C PRO A 258 -30.57 -33.17 -14.74
N ASP A 259 -31.43 -32.50 -13.97
CA ASP A 259 -32.57 -33.14 -13.29
C ASP A 259 -33.76 -33.18 -14.26
N ASP A 260 -34.03 -34.36 -14.82
CA ASP A 260 -35.22 -34.64 -15.61
C ASP A 260 -36.44 -34.82 -14.69
N SER A 261 -37.39 -33.89 -14.74
CA SER A 261 -38.76 -34.12 -14.22
C SER A 261 -39.80 -33.29 -14.97
N ASP A 262 -40.39 -33.94 -15.96
CA ASP A 262 -41.47 -33.48 -16.84
C ASP A 262 -42.88 -33.62 -16.19
N SER A 263 -43.89 -33.05 -16.86
CA SER A 263 -45.34 -33.02 -16.57
C SER A 263 -45.80 -31.78 -15.77
N SER A 264 -46.67 -30.91 -16.29
CA SER A 264 -47.78 -31.20 -17.22
C SER A 264 -48.16 -30.00 -18.10
N LEU A 265 -48.31 -30.22 -19.41
CA LEU A 265 -49.06 -29.32 -20.30
C LEU A 265 -50.57 -29.64 -20.22
N PRO A 266 -51.44 -28.70 -20.60
CA PRO A 266 -52.03 -28.88 -21.94
C PRO A 266 -52.05 -27.60 -22.81
N VAL A 267 -51.89 -27.83 -24.11
CA VAL A 267 -52.03 -26.84 -25.19
C VAL A 267 -53.47 -26.32 -25.28
N VAL A 268 -53.63 -24.99 -25.37
CA VAL A 268 -54.64 -24.36 -26.24
C VAL A 268 -54.01 -23.19 -27.02
N THR A 269 -54.29 -23.24 -28.31
CA THR A 269 -53.86 -22.38 -29.43
C THR A 269 -54.32 -20.91 -29.38
N SER A 270 -53.68 -20.09 -30.24
CA SER A 270 -54.19 -18.89 -30.93
C SER A 270 -54.29 -17.53 -30.22
N ARG A 271 -53.31 -16.67 -30.54
CA ARG A 271 -53.51 -15.27 -30.99
C ARG A 271 -54.10 -15.34 -32.43
N PRO A 272 -55.04 -14.48 -32.90
CA PRO A 272 -54.95 -13.02 -32.79
C PRO A 272 -56.25 -12.22 -32.53
N ASP A 273 -56.02 -10.91 -32.45
CA ASP A 273 -56.89 -9.79 -32.83
C ASP A 273 -57.82 -9.08 -31.81
N SER A 274 -57.58 -7.77 -31.74
CA SER A 274 -58.46 -6.61 -31.53
C SER A 274 -59.55 -6.48 -30.44
N ALA A 275 -59.50 -5.29 -29.83
CA ALA A 275 -60.60 -4.47 -29.26
C ALA A 275 -61.31 -5.01 -27.99
N LEU A 276 -61.55 -4.21 -26.95
CA LEU A 276 -62.28 -2.94 -26.97
C LEU A 276 -61.87 -1.99 -25.83
N LEU A 277 -61.67 -0.71 -26.14
CA LEU A 277 -61.98 0.42 -25.25
C LEU A 277 -63.46 0.81 -25.45
N PRO A 278 -64.11 1.50 -24.49
CA PRO A 278 -64.27 2.96 -24.64
C PRO A 278 -64.18 3.67 -23.26
N ASP A 279 -64.29 5.00 -23.10
CA ASP A 279 -64.71 6.09 -24.01
C ASP A 279 -64.06 7.44 -23.57
N SER A 280 -64.29 8.48 -24.37
CA SER A 280 -64.15 9.92 -24.12
C SER A 280 -62.91 10.63 -24.72
N SER A 281 -62.85 10.67 -26.06
CA SER A 281 -63.35 11.82 -26.87
C SER A 281 -63.47 13.19 -26.15
N ALA A 282 -63.25 14.38 -26.72
CA ALA A 282 -63.10 14.89 -28.10
C ALA A 282 -62.73 16.41 -27.99
N GLU A 283 -62.23 17.19 -28.95
CA GLU A 283 -61.63 17.06 -30.31
C GLU A 283 -60.77 18.34 -30.51
N ALA A 284 -59.50 18.29 -30.96
CA ALA A 284 -59.02 18.41 -32.35
C ALA A 284 -58.49 19.83 -32.75
N ASP A 285 -57.52 19.83 -33.66
CA ASP A 285 -56.73 20.97 -34.15
C ASP A 285 -57.28 21.50 -35.50
N SER A 286 -57.15 22.80 -35.77
CA SER A 286 -57.38 23.37 -37.10
C SER A 286 -56.72 24.73 -37.27
N SER A 287 -55.92 24.86 -38.32
CA SER A 287 -55.16 26.05 -38.69
C SER A 287 -55.98 27.10 -39.45
N THR A 288 -55.48 28.34 -39.42
CA THR A 288 -55.65 29.45 -40.39
C THR A 288 -57.06 29.95 -40.74
N ASP A 289 -57.32 31.22 -40.45
CA ASP A 289 -57.73 32.17 -41.51
C ASP A 289 -57.36 33.64 -41.14
N THR A 290 -57.34 34.52 -42.15
CA THR A 290 -56.75 35.87 -42.10
C THR A 290 -57.77 37.01 -42.12
N ASP A 291 -57.58 38.02 -41.25
CA ASP A 291 -57.94 39.45 -41.44
C ASP A 291 -57.24 40.24 -40.30
N GLY A 292 -56.79 41.49 -40.37
CA GLY A 292 -56.88 42.54 -41.38
C GLY A 292 -57.17 43.90 -40.72
N SER A 293 -56.45 44.97 -41.10
CA SER A 293 -56.66 46.41 -40.77
C SER A 293 -55.82 47.08 -39.66
N ASP A 294 -54.72 47.70 -40.11
CA ASP A 294 -54.37 49.13 -39.98
C ASP A 294 -54.29 49.95 -38.65
N ALA A 295 -53.06 50.41 -38.40
CA ALA A 295 -52.61 51.82 -38.35
C ALA A 295 -53.02 52.80 -37.21
N SER A 296 -52.03 53.14 -36.38
CA SER A 296 -51.64 54.50 -35.88
C SER A 296 -50.71 54.32 -34.66
N GLY A 297 -49.70 55.15 -34.35
CA GLY A 297 -49.12 56.35 -34.98
C GLY A 297 -48.18 57.07 -33.97
N SER A 298 -47.38 58.06 -34.41
CA SER A 298 -46.40 58.86 -33.61
C SER A 298 -45.13 58.10 -33.16
N ASP A 299 -43.86 58.47 -33.43
CA ASP A 299 -43.13 59.71 -33.79
C ASP A 299 -42.35 60.34 -32.61
N ASP A 300 -41.26 61.05 -32.93
CA ASP A 300 -40.22 61.69 -32.08
C ASP A 300 -39.34 60.72 -31.25
N GLY A 301 -38.00 60.87 -31.14
CA GLY A 301 -37.08 61.99 -31.43
C GLY A 301 -36.23 62.23 -30.17
N ASP A 302 -34.91 61.98 -30.13
CA ASP A 302 -33.79 62.91 -30.37
C ASP A 302 -32.63 62.41 -29.45
N GLY A 303 -31.32 62.58 -29.63
CA GLY A 303 -30.53 63.26 -30.66
C GLY A 303 -29.45 64.18 -30.08
N SER A 304 -28.40 63.64 -29.43
CA SER A 304 -27.09 64.31 -29.18
C SER A 304 -26.10 63.36 -28.48
N GLY A 305 -24.79 63.38 -28.72
CA GLY A 305 -24.01 64.19 -29.67
C GLY A 305 -22.76 64.82 -29.03
N SER A 306 -21.61 64.75 -29.73
CA SER A 306 -20.28 65.30 -29.38
C SER A 306 -19.51 64.48 -28.32
N ALA A 307 -18.17 64.36 -28.31
CA ALA A 307 -17.04 64.60 -29.22
C ALA A 307 -15.81 64.22 -28.33
N GLU A 308 -14.91 63.33 -28.74
CA GLU A 308 -13.64 63.69 -29.41
C GLU A 308 -12.89 64.86 -28.76
N ASP A 309 -11.78 64.55 -28.07
CA ASP A 309 -10.55 65.33 -28.17
C ASP A 309 -9.33 64.38 -28.05
N ASP A 310 -8.26 64.72 -28.75
CA ASP A 310 -7.09 63.89 -29.08
C ASP A 310 -5.84 64.74 -28.84
N SER A 311 -4.86 64.23 -28.07
CA SER A 311 -3.54 64.86 -27.99
C SER A 311 -2.41 63.97 -27.47
N ALA A 312 -1.59 63.55 -28.42
CA ALA A 312 -0.12 63.68 -28.40
C ALA A 312 0.69 62.88 -27.35
N ASP A 313 1.12 61.69 -27.76
CA ASP A 313 2.43 61.13 -27.40
C ASP A 313 3.55 61.78 -28.26
N SER A 314 4.75 61.98 -27.70
CA SER A 314 5.93 62.46 -28.43
C SER A 314 7.25 62.33 -27.67
N GLY A 315 8.11 61.41 -28.16
CA GLY A 315 9.57 61.42 -27.93
C GLY A 315 10.06 60.46 -26.84
N SER A 316 11.16 59.71 -27.02
CA SER A 316 12.19 59.79 -28.08
C SER A 316 12.92 58.46 -28.29
N VAL A 317 13.30 58.16 -29.53
CA VAL A 317 14.30 57.12 -29.88
C VAL A 317 15.38 57.75 -30.76
N ALA A 318 16.65 57.57 -30.37
CA ALA A 318 17.82 57.74 -31.22
C ALA A 318 19.03 56.98 -30.63
N GLU A 319 19.39 55.86 -31.26
CA GLU A 319 20.75 55.27 -31.26
C GLU A 319 21.64 56.02 -32.28
N PRO A 320 22.97 55.77 -32.38
CA PRO A 320 23.78 54.73 -31.72
C PRO A 320 24.88 55.26 -30.76
#